data_AF-A0A2D5SBK2-F1
#
_entry.id   AF-A0A2D5SBK2-F1
#
_cell.length_a   1.000
_cell.length_b   1.000
_cell.length_c   1.000
_cell.angle_alpha   90.00
_cell.angle_beta   90.00
_cell.angle_gamma   90.00
#
_symmetry.space_group_name_H-M   'P 1'
#
loop_
_entity.id
_entity.type
_entity.pdbx_description
1 polymer ?
#
loop_
_entity_poly.entity_id
_entity_poly.type
_entity_poly.pdbx_seq_one_letter_code
_entity_poly.pdbx_strand_id
1 'polypeptide(L)' 'GFGFPVVPEGTARLRVQMSAAHTDQHLEQALAAFGRLKEEG' A
#
# COMPACT_ATOMS: atom_id res chain seq x y z
N GLY A 1 7.01 -3.61 12.47
CA GLY A 1 7.77 -2.44 12.00
C GLY A 1 8.55 -2.85 10.76
N PHE A 2 8.27 -2.22 9.62
CA PHE A 2 9.00 -2.42 8.36
C PHE A 2 9.73 -1.11 8.05
N GLY A 3 10.79 -0.83 8.81
CA GLY A 3 11.66 0.32 8.62
C GLY A 3 13.10 -0.15 8.46
N PHE A 4 14.04 0.79 8.42
CA PHE A 4 15.48 0.50 8.38
C PHE A 4 15.87 -0.69 9.27
N PRO A 5 16.69 -1.65 8.78
CA PRO A 5 17.46 -1.64 7.53
C PRO A 5 16.75 -2.24 6.30
N VAL A 6 15.48 -2.67 6.43
CA VAL A 6 14.77 -3.38 5.34
C VAL A 6 14.49 -2.48 4.14
N VAL A 7 14.42 -1.17 4.36
CA VAL A 7 14.39 -0.13 3.33
C VAL A 7 15.41 0.95 3.69
N PRO A 8 16.20 1.46 2.72
CA PRO A 8 17.11 2.59 2.96
C PRO A 8 16.37 3.82 3.47
N GLU A 9 17.07 4.64 4.26
CA GLU A 9 16.55 5.91 4.74
C GLU A 9 16.11 6.81 3.58
N GLY A 10 15.00 7.54 3.76
CA GLY A 10 14.43 8.39 2.71
C GLY A 10 13.72 7.64 1.57
N THR A 11 13.70 6.30 1.57
CA THR A 11 13.08 5.48 0.51
C THR A 11 11.90 4.63 1.01
N ALA A 12 11.14 5.16 1.96
CA ALA A 12 9.91 4.53 2.42
C ALA A 12 8.97 4.26 1.24
N ARG A 13 8.45 3.04 1.16
CA ARG A 13 7.59 2.60 0.05
C ARG A 13 6.52 1.67 0.56
N LEU A 14 5.36 1.75 -0.06
CA LEU A 14 4.27 0.80 0.17
C LEU A 14 4.47 -0.41 -0.74
N ARG A 15 4.37 -1.63 -0.18
CA ARG A 15 4.35 -2.87 -0.94
C ARG A 15 2.96 -3.49 -0.84
N VAL A 16 2.35 -3.74 -1.99
CA VAL A 16 1.08 -4.46 -2.10
C VAL A 16 1.35 -5.79 -2.80
N GLN A 17 0.68 -6.84 -2.35
CA GLN A 17 0.70 -8.15 -3.01
C GLN A 17 -0.66 -8.38 -3.66
N MET A 18 -0.64 -8.88 -4.90
CA MET A 18 -1.85 -9.20 -5.65
C MET A 18 -1.90 -10.68 -5.96
N SER A 19 -3.10 -11.22 -6.09
CA SER A 19 -3.36 -12.60 -6.49
C SER A 19 -4.62 -12.68 -7.34
N ALA A 20 -4.78 -13.74 -8.12
CA ALA A 20 -5.97 -13.96 -8.96
C ALA A 20 -7.29 -14.12 -8.16
N ALA A 21 -7.22 -14.28 -6.84
CA ALA A 21 -8.39 -14.36 -5.97
C ALA A 21 -9.01 -12.98 -5.65
N HIS A 22 -8.38 -11.88 -6.08
CA HIS A 22 -8.94 -10.55 -5.86
C HIS A 22 -10.12 -10.30 -6.81
N THR A 23 -11.21 -9.79 -6.25
CA THR A 23 -12.37 -9.31 -7.00
C THR A 23 -12.25 -7.80 -7.22
N ASP A 24 -13.04 -7.26 -8.14
CA ASP A 24 -13.06 -5.82 -8.42
C ASP A 24 -13.37 -5.00 -7.15
N GLN A 25 -14.26 -5.50 -6.29
CA GLN A 25 -14.57 -4.86 -5.01
C GLN A 25 -13.36 -4.77 -4.07
N HIS A 26 -12.49 -5.80 -4.05
CA HIS A 26 -11.24 -5.72 -3.29
C HIS A 26 -10.31 -4.62 -3.82
N LEU A 27 -10.28 -4.43 -5.14
CA LEU A 27 -9.47 -3.39 -5.78
C LEU A 27 -10.02 -2.00 -5.47
N GLU A 28 -11.33 -1.80 -5.59
CA GLU A 28 -11.98 -0.52 -5.24
C GLU A 28 -11.73 -0.12 -3.79
N GLN A 29 -11.86 -1.08 -2.86
CA GLN A 29 -11.59 -0.83 -1.45
C GLN A 29 -10.12 -0.46 -1.21
N ALA A 30 -9.18 -1.16 -1.87
CA ALA A 30 -7.76 -0.86 -1.75
C ALA A 30 -7.43 0.53 -2.32
N LEU A 31 -7.98 0.89 -3.48
CA LEU A 31 -7.81 2.20 -4.10
C LEU A 31 -8.35 3.33 -3.21
N ALA A 32 -9.54 3.17 -2.64
CA ALA A 32 -10.13 4.14 -1.72
C ALA A 32 -9.30 4.29 -0.44
N ALA A 33 -8.72 3.21 0.07
CA ALA A 33 -7.81 3.26 1.22
C ALA A 33 -6.51 4.01 0.89
N PHE A 34 -5.89 3.72 -0.25
CA PHE A 34 -4.66 4.42 -0.68
C PHE A 34 -4.91 5.89 -1.02
N GLY A 35 -6.09 6.22 -1.57
CA GLY A 35 -6.51 7.60 -1.81
C GLY A 35 -6.56 8.41 -0.52
N ARG A 36 -7.23 7.89 0.51
CA ARG A 36 -7.29 8.55 1.83
C ARG A 36 -5.91 8.73 2.47
N LEU A 37 -5.06 7.71 2.38
CA LEU A 37 -3.70 7.76 2.93
C LEU A 37 -2.83 8.86 2.29
N LYS A 38 -3.11 9.23 1.03
CA LYS A 38 -2.46 10.35 0.35
C LYS A 38 -2.98 11.71 0.83
N GLU A 39 -4.25 11.81 1.21
CA GLU A 39 -4.84 13.07 1.68
C GLU A 39 -4.48 13.38 3.13
N GLU A 40 -4.20 12.35 3.93
CA GLU A 40 -3.85 12.46 5.36
C GLU A 40 -2.34 12.66 5.63
N GLY A 41 -1.48 12.42 4.64
CA GLY A 41 0.00 12.53 4.75
C GLY A 41 0.56 13.81 4.17
#